data_AF-A0A0Q0W6J7-F1
#
_entry.id   AF-A0A0Q0W6J7-F1
#
_cell.length_a   1.000
_cell.length_b   1.000
_cell.length_c   1.000
_cell.angle_alpha   90.00
_cell.angle_beta   90.00
_cell.angle_gamma   90.00
#
_symmetry.space_group_name_H-M   'P 1'
#
loop_
_entity.id
_entity.type
_entity.pdbx_description
1 polymer ?
#
loop_
_entity_poly.entity_id
_entity_poly.type
_entity_poly.pdbx_seq_one_letter_code
_entity_poly.pdbx_strand_id
1 'polypeptide(L)'
;MKKLLLLCLFIFGMFLPNYAQTYHNTNITSDAIWYPIGNPHIVDGNFSVSTGVTLTISAGCIVKFNSSRYITISGTLNAVGTVNDSILFTLNDGQSGTWNYLNYSTGSSGTISYSKFEQGNYTIYLNGSNLVTINNCLFENNSYGLRIYNSAIVELYNSILENNNYGIYVNVSSPLLHGNLITGNGDYGLKLNGSCIPDLGTIATEGNSIYNNGTYDIYNGTEDISALYNYWGPIGHFMIPGRIYDVDDDDGLGEVFYVPWGNASHTLALTQGDPPTDLLISQEEGIIQLNWTAAPDATFYEVYTCSHPDTMLTSWTQAATEVYDTNWSKTGDPLKEFYFILSIIGE
;
A
#
# COMPACT_ATOMS: atom_id res chain seq x y z
N MET A 1 -39.95 2.40 -64.24
CA MET A 1 -38.74 2.83 -63.52
C MET A 1 -38.80 2.30 -62.09
N LYS A 2 -38.02 1.27 -61.75
CA LYS A 2 -37.76 0.87 -60.36
C LYS A 2 -36.25 0.66 -60.25
N LYS A 3 -35.56 1.66 -59.68
CA LYS A 3 -34.13 1.58 -59.37
C LYS A 3 -33.98 0.76 -58.10
N LEU A 4 -33.30 -0.38 -58.19
CA LEU A 4 -32.91 -1.20 -57.05
C LEU A 4 -31.65 -0.58 -56.45
N LEU A 5 -31.76 0.01 -55.26
CA LEU A 5 -30.65 0.58 -54.52
C LEU A 5 -29.98 -0.56 -53.74
N LEU A 6 -28.76 -0.96 -54.13
CA LEU A 6 -27.96 -1.93 -53.39
C LEU A 6 -27.29 -1.19 -52.22
N LEU A 7 -27.77 -1.43 -51.00
CA LEU A 7 -27.18 -0.89 -49.78
C LEU A 7 -25.96 -1.75 -49.43
N CYS A 8 -24.75 -1.29 -49.76
CA CYS A 8 -23.51 -1.90 -49.27
C CYS A 8 -23.39 -1.62 -47.76
N LEU A 9 -23.70 -2.63 -46.95
CA LEU A 9 -23.40 -2.62 -45.52
C LEU A 9 -21.87 -2.69 -45.35
N PHE A 10 -21.22 -1.55 -45.13
CA PHE A 10 -19.85 -1.52 -44.60
C PHE A 10 -19.93 -1.97 -43.14
N ILE A 11 -19.69 -3.27 -42.90
CA ILE A 11 -19.42 -3.77 -41.55
C ILE A 11 -18.03 -3.22 -41.20
N PHE A 12 -18.00 -2.07 -40.54
CA PHE A 12 -16.80 -1.60 -39.85
C PHE A 12 -16.63 -2.53 -38.66
N GLY A 13 -15.94 -3.66 -38.88
CA GLY A 13 -15.54 -4.55 -37.81
C GLY A 13 -14.69 -3.74 -36.85
N MET A 14 -15.28 -3.38 -35.72
CA MET A 14 -14.56 -2.87 -34.58
C MET A 14 -13.67 -4.03 -34.11
N PHE A 15 -12.44 -4.06 -34.62
CA PHE A 15 -11.39 -4.89 -34.04
C PHE A 15 -11.16 -4.32 -32.64
N LEU A 16 -11.79 -4.93 -31.64
CA LEU A 16 -11.30 -4.80 -30.28
C LEU A 16 -9.85 -5.32 -30.33
N PRO A 17 -8.85 -4.52 -29.92
CA PRO A 17 -7.49 -5.02 -29.84
C PRO A 17 -7.51 -6.22 -28.89
N ASN A 18 -7.28 -7.40 -29.44
CA ASN A 18 -7.02 -8.59 -28.67
C ASN A 18 -5.63 -8.38 -28.07
N TYR A 19 -5.54 -7.85 -26.86
CA TYR A 19 -4.25 -7.74 -26.19
C TYR A 19 -3.69 -9.16 -26.06
N ALA A 20 -2.50 -9.37 -26.63
CA ALA A 20 -1.88 -10.68 -26.64
C ALA A 20 -1.41 -10.97 -25.21
N GLN A 21 -2.08 -11.90 -24.53
CA GLN A 21 -1.60 -12.48 -23.28
C GLN A 21 -0.13 -12.89 -23.40
N THR A 22 0.70 -12.49 -22.43
CA THR A 22 2.14 -12.77 -22.43
C THR A 22 2.46 -13.83 -21.40
N TYR A 23 3.07 -14.94 -21.80
CA TYR A 23 3.40 -16.04 -20.90
C TYR A 23 4.81 -15.93 -20.33
N HIS A 24 4.95 -16.18 -19.03
CA HIS A 24 6.21 -16.18 -18.27
C HIS A 24 6.41 -17.53 -17.58
N ASN A 25 7.45 -18.26 -17.99
CA ASN A 25 7.78 -19.56 -17.44
C ASN A 25 9.30 -19.87 -17.46
N THR A 26 10.13 -18.88 -17.76
CA THR A 26 11.59 -18.99 -17.79
C THR A 26 12.24 -17.95 -16.88
N ASN A 27 13.41 -18.27 -16.34
CA ASN A 27 14.15 -17.35 -15.48
C ASN A 27 14.50 -16.05 -16.21
N ILE A 28 14.39 -14.94 -15.49
CA ILE A 28 14.77 -13.60 -15.95
C ILE A 28 16.24 -13.39 -15.58
N THR A 29 17.12 -13.50 -16.57
CA THR A 29 18.60 -13.44 -16.41
C THR A 29 19.22 -12.13 -16.85
N SER A 30 18.40 -11.18 -17.33
CA SER A 30 18.77 -9.80 -17.66
C SER A 30 17.60 -8.90 -17.32
N ASP A 31 17.84 -7.62 -17.11
CA ASP A 31 16.79 -6.67 -16.74
C ASP A 31 15.62 -6.73 -17.73
N ALA A 32 14.41 -6.72 -17.17
CA ALA A 32 13.18 -6.90 -17.93
C ALA A 32 12.10 -5.95 -17.42
N ILE A 33 11.22 -5.55 -18.33
CA ILE A 33 10.08 -4.69 -18.03
C ILE A 33 8.81 -5.34 -18.59
N TRP A 34 7.79 -5.46 -17.75
CA TRP A 34 6.44 -5.87 -18.12
C TRP A 34 5.57 -4.63 -18.26
N TYR A 35 4.88 -4.52 -19.40
CA TYR A 35 4.08 -3.38 -19.79
C TYR A 35 2.61 -3.77 -19.99
N PRO A 36 1.64 -2.87 -19.74
CA PRO A 36 0.21 -3.16 -19.91
C PRO A 36 -0.18 -3.64 -21.31
N ILE A 37 0.58 -3.29 -22.35
CA ILE A 37 0.35 -3.77 -23.73
C ILE A 37 0.45 -5.31 -23.85
N GLY A 38 1.14 -5.96 -22.91
CA GLY A 38 1.28 -7.42 -22.80
C GLY A 38 0.25 -8.07 -21.88
N ASN A 39 -0.74 -7.32 -21.38
CA ASN A 39 -1.76 -7.84 -20.49
C ASN A 39 -2.66 -8.90 -21.17
N PRO A 40 -3.12 -9.91 -20.40
CA PRO A 40 -2.60 -10.27 -19.09
C PRO A 40 -1.20 -10.93 -19.20
N HIS A 41 -0.34 -10.64 -18.23
CA HIS A 41 0.92 -11.35 -18.01
C HIS A 41 0.64 -12.64 -17.24
N ILE A 42 0.71 -13.78 -17.93
CA ILE A 42 0.42 -15.10 -17.37
C ILE A 42 1.68 -15.75 -16.82
N VAL A 43 1.76 -15.93 -15.50
CA VAL A 43 2.78 -16.75 -14.84
C VAL A 43 2.36 -18.22 -14.97
N ASP A 44 2.97 -18.92 -15.92
CA ASP A 44 2.65 -20.30 -16.30
C ASP A 44 3.70 -21.32 -15.79
N GLY A 45 4.79 -20.82 -15.21
CA GLY A 45 5.82 -21.64 -14.59
C GLY A 45 6.31 -21.02 -13.29
N ASN A 46 7.05 -21.82 -12.51
CA ASN A 46 7.84 -21.27 -11.42
C ASN A 46 9.17 -20.83 -12.00
N PHE A 47 9.55 -19.57 -11.81
CA PHE A 47 10.80 -19.03 -12.33
C PHE A 47 11.41 -18.03 -11.35
N SER A 48 12.64 -17.62 -11.62
CA SER A 48 13.36 -16.65 -10.79
C SER A 48 13.76 -15.38 -11.54
N VAL A 49 13.80 -14.26 -10.82
CA VAL A 49 14.58 -13.07 -11.17
C VAL A 49 15.96 -13.23 -10.56
N SER A 50 16.98 -13.38 -11.39
CA SER A 50 18.35 -13.69 -10.95
C SER A 50 18.97 -12.59 -10.10
N THR A 51 19.99 -12.93 -9.30
CA THR A 51 20.78 -11.93 -8.55
C THR A 51 21.40 -10.89 -9.48
N GLY A 52 21.31 -9.61 -9.07
CA GLY A 52 21.80 -8.48 -9.86
C GLY A 52 20.89 -8.09 -11.04
N VAL A 53 19.75 -8.76 -11.22
CA VAL A 53 18.77 -8.48 -12.28
C VAL A 53 17.54 -7.82 -11.68
N THR A 54 16.97 -6.86 -12.41
CA THR A 54 15.73 -6.18 -12.04
C THR A 54 14.58 -6.60 -12.96
N LEU A 55 13.48 -7.06 -12.37
CA LEU A 55 12.18 -7.09 -13.03
C LEU A 55 11.39 -5.85 -12.63
N THR A 56 10.97 -5.05 -13.62
CA THR A 56 10.05 -3.93 -13.42
C THR A 56 8.68 -4.29 -13.98
N ILE A 57 7.63 -4.13 -13.19
CA ILE A 57 6.23 -4.27 -13.59
C ILE A 57 5.62 -2.88 -13.58
N SER A 58 5.27 -2.36 -14.75
CA SER A 58 4.72 -1.02 -14.90
C SER A 58 3.27 -0.92 -14.41
N ALA A 59 2.84 0.29 -14.03
CA ALA A 59 1.46 0.64 -13.71
C ALA A 59 0.47 0.12 -14.77
N GLY A 60 -0.70 -0.33 -14.32
CA GLY A 60 -1.75 -0.92 -15.16
C GLY A 60 -1.51 -2.37 -15.61
N CYS A 61 -0.41 -3.01 -15.20
CA CYS A 61 -0.19 -4.43 -15.49
C CYS A 61 -1.20 -5.33 -14.76
N ILE A 62 -1.66 -6.38 -15.45
CA ILE A 62 -2.48 -7.46 -14.90
C ILE A 62 -1.63 -8.73 -14.93
N VAL A 63 -1.18 -9.17 -13.77
CA VAL A 63 -0.37 -10.37 -13.57
C VAL A 63 -1.27 -11.49 -13.05
N LYS A 64 -1.50 -12.50 -13.90
CA LYS A 64 -2.31 -13.66 -13.55
C LYS A 64 -1.44 -14.90 -13.36
N PHE A 65 -1.62 -15.60 -12.26
CA PHE A 65 -0.86 -16.81 -11.95
C PHE A 65 -1.69 -18.05 -12.22
N ASN A 66 -1.14 -19.03 -12.93
CA ASN A 66 -1.72 -20.37 -12.91
C ASN A 66 -1.64 -20.97 -11.49
N SER A 67 -2.50 -21.96 -11.19
CA SER A 67 -2.59 -22.53 -9.85
C SER A 67 -1.22 -22.95 -9.30
N SER A 68 -0.96 -22.59 -8.05
CA SER A 68 0.26 -22.92 -7.31
C SER A 68 1.57 -22.41 -7.95
N ARG A 69 1.51 -21.46 -8.89
CA ARG A 69 2.71 -20.83 -9.45
C ARG A 69 3.25 -19.74 -8.53
N TYR A 70 4.55 -19.49 -8.62
CA TYR A 70 5.24 -18.44 -7.88
C TYR A 70 6.43 -17.88 -8.66
N ILE A 71 6.91 -16.70 -8.25
CA ILE A 71 8.15 -16.10 -8.73
C ILE A 71 9.12 -16.03 -7.54
N THR A 72 10.37 -16.47 -7.74
CA THR A 72 11.44 -16.22 -6.76
C THR A 72 12.25 -15.00 -7.17
N ILE A 73 12.38 -14.03 -6.28
CA ILE A 73 13.16 -12.83 -6.49
C ILE A 73 14.48 -13.02 -5.74
N SER A 74 15.58 -13.17 -6.49
CA SER A 74 16.95 -13.20 -5.95
C SER A 74 17.74 -11.94 -6.32
N GLY A 75 17.22 -11.13 -7.24
CA GLY A 75 17.65 -9.77 -7.55
C GLY A 75 16.65 -8.74 -7.01
N THR A 76 16.12 -7.92 -7.91
CA THR A 76 15.18 -6.83 -7.58
C THR A 76 13.85 -7.00 -8.28
N LEU A 77 12.74 -6.78 -7.58
CA LEU A 77 11.41 -6.64 -8.18
C LEU A 77 10.80 -5.30 -7.80
N ASN A 78 10.54 -4.47 -8.82
CA ASN A 78 9.83 -3.20 -8.69
C ASN A 78 8.47 -3.31 -9.38
N ALA A 79 7.38 -3.20 -8.61
CA ALA A 79 6.01 -3.18 -9.11
C ALA A 79 5.32 -1.90 -8.62
N VAL A 80 5.45 -0.83 -9.40
CA VAL A 80 5.02 0.51 -8.98
C VAL A 80 3.86 0.94 -9.88
N GLY A 81 2.64 0.79 -9.34
CA GLY A 81 1.42 1.31 -9.95
C GLY A 81 1.18 2.78 -9.65
N THR A 82 -0.02 3.25 -9.97
CA THR A 82 -0.54 4.55 -9.54
C THR A 82 -1.96 4.39 -8.98
N VAL A 83 -2.49 5.46 -8.35
CA VAL A 83 -3.88 5.48 -7.88
C VAL A 83 -4.88 5.18 -8.99
N ASN A 84 -4.63 5.69 -10.20
CA ASN A 84 -5.50 5.51 -11.37
C ASN A 84 -5.21 4.22 -12.14
N ASP A 85 -3.98 3.70 -12.08
CA ASP A 85 -3.52 2.53 -12.83
C ASP A 85 -2.77 1.55 -11.91
N SER A 86 -3.47 1.00 -10.92
CA SER A 86 -2.92 0.01 -10.00
C SER A 86 -2.53 -1.29 -10.73
N ILE A 87 -1.54 -2.00 -10.19
CA ILE A 87 -1.13 -3.32 -10.71
C ILE A 87 -1.97 -4.40 -10.03
N LEU A 88 -2.53 -5.34 -10.80
CA LEU A 88 -3.29 -6.47 -10.25
C LEU A 88 -2.47 -7.76 -10.28
N PHE A 89 -2.31 -8.40 -9.12
CA PHE A 89 -1.79 -9.76 -8.97
C PHE A 89 -2.93 -10.68 -8.53
N THR A 90 -3.29 -11.65 -9.37
CA THR A 90 -4.47 -12.51 -9.11
C THR A 90 -4.27 -13.93 -9.66
N LEU A 91 -5.15 -14.84 -9.27
CA LEU A 91 -5.24 -16.18 -9.86
C LEU A 91 -5.74 -16.08 -11.31
N ASN A 92 -5.23 -16.92 -12.20
CA ASN A 92 -5.65 -16.95 -13.58
C ASN A 92 -7.09 -17.50 -13.73
N ASP A 93 -7.80 -17.02 -14.75
CA ASP A 93 -9.21 -17.32 -14.94
C ASP A 93 -9.45 -18.83 -15.11
N GLY A 94 -10.48 -19.35 -14.44
CA GLY A 94 -10.84 -20.77 -14.52
C GLY A 94 -9.89 -21.71 -13.77
N GLN A 95 -8.88 -21.20 -13.06
CA GLN A 95 -8.09 -21.98 -12.12
C GLN A 95 -8.84 -22.15 -10.79
N SER A 96 -8.53 -23.23 -10.07
CA SER A 96 -9.03 -23.48 -8.71
C SER A 96 -7.91 -23.37 -7.70
N GLY A 97 -8.24 -23.05 -6.44
CA GLY A 97 -7.26 -22.93 -5.36
C GLY A 97 -6.66 -21.53 -5.32
N THR A 98 -5.35 -21.43 -5.07
CA THR A 98 -4.64 -20.16 -4.98
C THR A 98 -3.38 -20.19 -5.82
N TRP A 99 -2.88 -19.01 -6.18
CA TRP A 99 -1.47 -18.88 -6.55
C TRP A 99 -0.61 -18.85 -5.28
N ASN A 100 0.69 -19.09 -5.40
CA ASN A 100 1.52 -19.26 -4.20
C ASN A 100 1.97 -17.91 -3.64
N TYR A 101 2.95 -17.26 -4.28
CA TYR A 101 3.57 -16.04 -3.76
C TYR A 101 4.60 -15.43 -4.71
N LEU A 102 4.95 -14.17 -4.46
CA LEU A 102 6.21 -13.54 -4.82
C LEU A 102 7.20 -13.78 -3.66
N ASN A 103 8.25 -14.55 -3.89
CA ASN A 103 9.23 -14.93 -2.86
C ASN A 103 10.49 -14.06 -2.93
N TYR A 104 10.58 -13.05 -2.08
CA TYR A 104 11.81 -12.26 -1.88
C TYR A 104 12.81 -13.06 -1.04
N SER A 105 13.79 -13.65 -1.71
CA SER A 105 14.82 -14.49 -1.10
C SER A 105 15.98 -13.68 -0.50
N THR A 106 16.92 -14.35 0.16
CA THR A 106 18.05 -13.67 0.82
C THR A 106 18.82 -12.75 -0.12
N GLY A 107 19.01 -11.50 0.30
CA GLY A 107 19.71 -10.47 -0.47
C GLY A 107 18.90 -9.80 -1.58
N SER A 108 17.65 -10.21 -1.80
CA SER A 108 16.73 -9.52 -2.73
C SER A 108 16.20 -8.21 -2.15
N SER A 109 15.73 -7.31 -3.01
CA SER A 109 15.13 -6.03 -2.63
C SER A 109 14.02 -5.65 -3.61
N GLY A 110 13.29 -4.58 -3.32
CA GLY A 110 12.27 -4.09 -4.24
C GLY A 110 11.37 -3.01 -3.68
N THR A 111 10.48 -2.54 -4.55
CA THR A 111 9.41 -1.62 -4.19
C THR A 111 8.10 -2.11 -4.79
N ILE A 112 7.05 -2.14 -3.98
CA ILE A 112 5.69 -2.45 -4.42
C ILE A 112 4.79 -1.29 -4.00
N SER A 113 4.16 -0.63 -4.96
CA SER A 113 3.26 0.48 -4.68
C SER A 113 2.01 0.40 -5.53
N TYR A 114 0.86 0.87 -5.02
CA TYR A 114 -0.40 0.93 -5.77
C TYR A 114 -0.71 -0.39 -6.49
N SER A 115 -0.71 -1.47 -5.70
CA SER A 115 -0.88 -2.84 -6.18
C SER A 115 -1.96 -3.55 -5.39
N LYS A 116 -2.75 -4.37 -6.09
CA LYS A 116 -3.78 -5.23 -5.51
C LYS A 116 -3.37 -6.69 -5.61
N PHE A 117 -3.48 -7.42 -4.51
CA PHE A 117 -3.19 -8.85 -4.41
C PHE A 117 -4.44 -9.60 -3.95
N GLU A 118 -4.89 -10.57 -4.74
CA GLU A 118 -6.05 -11.39 -4.42
C GLU A 118 -5.87 -12.85 -4.82
N GLN A 119 -6.62 -13.76 -4.17
CA GLN A 119 -6.64 -15.20 -4.46
C GLN A 119 -5.27 -15.89 -4.35
N GLY A 120 -4.36 -15.32 -3.56
CA GLY A 120 -3.04 -15.85 -3.27
C GLY A 120 -2.98 -16.64 -1.96
N ASN A 121 -1.95 -17.47 -1.84
CA ASN A 121 -1.64 -18.14 -0.58
C ASN A 121 -0.92 -17.17 0.36
N TYR A 122 0.38 -16.89 0.15
CA TYR A 122 1.09 -15.89 0.96
C TYR A 122 1.14 -14.51 0.33
N THR A 123 0.73 -14.40 -0.95
CA THR A 123 0.89 -13.26 -1.86
C THR A 123 2.31 -12.71 -1.95
N ILE A 124 2.85 -12.17 -0.87
CA ILE A 124 4.26 -11.80 -0.73
C ILE A 124 4.88 -12.61 0.42
N TYR A 125 5.89 -13.40 0.07
CA TYR A 125 6.72 -14.15 1.03
C TYR A 125 8.12 -13.54 1.07
N LEU A 126 8.49 -12.94 2.19
CA LEU A 126 9.80 -12.31 2.39
C LEU A 126 10.64 -13.18 3.32
N ASN A 127 11.79 -13.65 2.85
CA ASN A 127 12.62 -14.62 3.54
C ASN A 127 14.09 -14.17 3.52
N GLY A 128 14.47 -13.40 4.53
CA GLY A 128 15.81 -12.80 4.66
C GLY A 128 16.17 -11.79 3.57
N SER A 129 15.18 -11.17 2.94
CA SER A 129 15.40 -10.11 1.97
C SER A 129 16.12 -8.91 2.60
N ASN A 130 16.84 -8.16 1.77
CA ASN A 130 17.15 -6.77 2.07
C ASN A 130 15.84 -5.95 2.05
N LEU A 131 15.96 -4.62 2.09
CA LEU A 131 14.81 -3.72 2.13
C LEU A 131 13.84 -3.99 0.98
N VAL A 132 12.60 -4.30 1.35
CA VAL A 132 11.43 -4.27 0.48
C VAL A 132 10.45 -3.25 1.04
N THR A 133 10.19 -2.19 0.27
CA THR A 133 9.21 -1.15 0.63
C THR A 133 7.89 -1.44 -0.05
N ILE A 134 6.81 -1.50 0.73
CA ILE A 134 5.46 -1.76 0.25
C ILE A 134 4.56 -0.61 0.71
N ASN A 135 3.83 0.03 -0.19
CA ASN A 135 2.95 1.14 0.18
C ASN A 135 1.71 1.27 -0.70
N ASN A 136 0.63 1.82 -0.17
CA ASN A 136 -0.61 2.07 -0.92
C ASN A 136 -1.12 0.79 -1.64
N CYS A 137 -1.01 -0.36 -0.99
CA CYS A 137 -1.42 -1.65 -1.56
C CYS A 137 -2.69 -2.19 -0.90
N LEU A 138 -3.41 -3.03 -1.64
CA LEU A 138 -4.56 -3.77 -1.13
C LEU A 138 -4.28 -5.28 -1.18
N PHE A 139 -4.34 -5.93 -0.03
CA PHE A 139 -4.26 -7.38 0.12
C PHE A 139 -5.62 -7.89 0.56
N GLU A 140 -6.36 -8.52 -0.34
CA GLU A 140 -7.70 -9.02 -0.04
C GLU A 140 -7.96 -10.45 -0.52
N ASN A 141 -8.75 -11.20 0.25
CA ASN A 141 -9.19 -12.56 -0.12
C ASN A 141 -8.00 -13.54 -0.34
N ASN A 142 -6.98 -13.45 0.51
CA ASN A 142 -5.80 -14.34 0.48
C ASN A 142 -5.76 -15.25 1.72
N SER A 143 -4.96 -16.32 1.68
CA SER A 143 -4.67 -17.06 2.92
C SER A 143 -3.85 -16.20 3.88
N TYR A 144 -2.84 -15.49 3.38
CA TYR A 144 -2.04 -14.51 4.10
C TYR A 144 -1.79 -13.32 3.19
N GLY A 145 -1.96 -12.09 3.68
CA GLY A 145 -1.58 -10.89 2.93
C GLY A 145 -0.05 -10.76 2.81
N LEU A 146 0.66 -10.86 3.93
CA LEU A 146 2.12 -10.92 3.95
C LEU A 146 2.62 -12.02 4.87
N ARG A 147 3.71 -12.67 4.46
CA ARG A 147 4.47 -13.59 5.30
C ARG A 147 5.94 -13.17 5.35
N ILE A 148 6.41 -12.73 6.51
CA ILE A 148 7.73 -12.11 6.73
C ILE A 148 8.57 -13.01 7.64
N TYR A 149 9.73 -13.45 7.16
CA TYR A 149 10.54 -14.50 7.77
C TYR A 149 12.05 -14.20 7.74
N ASN A 150 12.76 -14.77 8.72
CA ASN A 150 14.22 -14.94 8.73
C ASN A 150 15.01 -13.65 8.48
N SER A 151 14.77 -12.65 9.32
CA SER A 151 15.41 -11.33 9.31
C SER A 151 15.20 -10.57 8.00
N ALA A 152 14.05 -10.73 7.37
CA ALA A 152 13.66 -9.89 6.23
C ALA A 152 13.48 -8.42 6.70
N ILE A 153 14.04 -7.48 5.93
CA ILE A 153 13.88 -6.05 6.18
C ILE A 153 12.70 -5.55 5.34
N VAL A 154 11.62 -5.14 6.00
CA VAL A 154 10.36 -4.76 5.34
C VAL A 154 9.84 -3.48 5.93
N GLU A 155 9.40 -2.58 5.06
CA GLU A 155 8.65 -1.41 5.44
C GLU A 155 7.29 -1.45 4.72
N LEU A 156 6.20 -1.39 5.48
CA LEU A 156 4.83 -1.43 4.97
C LEU A 156 4.07 -0.18 5.45
N TYR A 157 3.59 0.61 4.49
CA TYR A 157 2.90 1.87 4.75
C TYR A 157 1.52 1.92 4.08
N ASN A 158 0.57 2.61 4.69
CA ASN A 158 -0.67 3.08 4.03
C ASN A 158 -1.38 2.00 3.21
N SER A 159 -1.34 0.75 3.68
CA SER A 159 -1.87 -0.39 2.94
C SER A 159 -3.04 -1.00 3.69
N ILE A 160 -3.92 -1.64 2.92
CA ILE A 160 -5.11 -2.33 3.42
C ILE A 160 -4.86 -3.82 3.35
N LEU A 161 -5.05 -4.50 4.47
CA LEU A 161 -4.99 -5.94 4.58
C LEU A 161 -6.30 -6.43 5.16
N GLU A 162 -7.20 -6.87 4.29
CA GLU A 162 -8.56 -7.22 4.67
C GLU A 162 -9.04 -8.55 4.10
N ASN A 163 -9.98 -9.21 4.79
CA ASN A 163 -10.60 -10.44 4.32
C ASN A 163 -9.60 -11.57 3.96
N ASN A 164 -8.40 -11.56 4.57
CA ASN A 164 -7.43 -12.66 4.47
C ASN A 164 -7.60 -13.61 5.66
N ASN A 165 -7.06 -14.83 5.67
CA ASN A 165 -7.03 -15.59 6.93
C ASN A 165 -6.06 -14.94 7.93
N TYR A 166 -4.88 -14.52 7.46
CA TYR A 166 -3.91 -13.74 8.22
C TYR A 166 -3.66 -12.43 7.47
N GLY A 167 -3.76 -11.29 8.15
CA GLY A 167 -3.32 -10.02 7.56
C GLY A 167 -1.81 -10.07 7.32
N ILE A 168 -1.04 -10.09 8.42
CA ILE A 168 0.42 -10.18 8.41
C ILE A 168 0.86 -11.28 9.36
N TYR A 169 1.71 -12.18 8.86
CA TYR A 169 2.41 -13.15 9.69
C TYR A 169 3.91 -12.85 9.68
N VAL A 170 4.49 -12.63 10.86
CA VAL A 170 5.92 -12.36 11.05
C VAL A 170 6.54 -13.46 11.89
N ASN A 171 7.71 -13.97 11.46
CA ASN A 171 8.50 -14.87 12.26
C ASN A 171 9.99 -14.61 12.16
N VAL A 172 10.62 -14.34 13.30
CA VAL A 172 12.06 -14.04 13.39
C VAL A 172 12.40 -12.87 12.45
N SER A 173 11.67 -11.76 12.55
CA SER A 173 11.83 -10.54 11.72
C SER A 173 11.19 -9.34 12.43
N SER A 174 11.69 -8.14 12.13
CA SER A 174 11.26 -6.89 12.79
C SER A 174 10.87 -5.85 11.72
N PRO A 175 9.70 -5.99 11.09
CA PRO A 175 9.25 -5.06 10.06
C PRO A 175 8.82 -3.72 10.66
N LEU A 176 8.86 -2.68 9.84
CA LEU A 176 8.23 -1.39 10.11
C LEU A 176 6.85 -1.38 9.45
N LEU A 177 5.81 -1.17 10.25
CA LEU A 177 4.41 -1.22 9.86
C LEU A 177 3.72 0.06 10.34
N HIS A 178 3.51 1.05 9.46
CA HIS A 178 2.93 2.36 9.83
C HIS A 178 1.70 2.68 8.96
N GLY A 179 0.68 3.33 9.53
CA GLY A 179 -0.47 3.83 8.77
C GLY A 179 -1.31 2.76 8.06
N ASN A 180 -1.20 1.47 8.42
CA ASN A 180 -1.92 0.40 7.74
C ASN A 180 -3.32 0.18 8.34
N LEU A 181 -4.24 -0.32 7.53
CA LEU A 181 -5.52 -0.86 7.97
C LEU A 181 -5.49 -2.38 7.87
N ILE A 182 -5.57 -3.05 9.01
CA ILE A 182 -5.55 -4.51 9.13
C ILE A 182 -6.86 -4.95 9.78
N THR A 183 -7.83 -5.33 8.96
CA THR A 183 -9.21 -5.52 9.42
C THR A 183 -9.93 -6.67 8.74
N GLY A 184 -10.92 -7.28 9.39
CA GLY A 184 -11.75 -8.32 8.78
C GLY A 184 -10.99 -9.60 8.39
N ASN A 185 -9.77 -9.82 8.90
CA ASN A 185 -9.04 -11.05 8.62
C ASN A 185 -9.57 -12.20 9.48
N GLY A 186 -9.66 -13.42 8.93
CA GLY A 186 -10.38 -14.56 9.50
C GLY A 186 -9.79 -15.13 10.78
N ASP A 187 -8.46 -15.20 10.92
CA ASP A 187 -7.79 -15.69 12.12
C ASP A 187 -7.11 -14.53 12.87
N TYR A 188 -6.11 -13.89 12.26
CA TYR A 188 -5.31 -12.86 12.95
C TYR A 188 -5.07 -11.64 12.06
N GLY A 189 -5.12 -10.45 12.66
CA GLY A 189 -4.66 -9.23 11.99
C GLY A 189 -3.14 -9.28 11.83
N LEU A 190 -2.42 -9.26 12.94
CA LEU A 190 -0.97 -9.38 13.01
C LEU A 190 -0.58 -10.56 13.92
N LYS A 191 0.17 -11.53 13.38
CA LYS A 191 0.71 -12.65 14.15
C LYS A 191 2.23 -12.59 14.20
N LEU A 192 2.78 -12.52 15.40
CA LEU A 192 4.21 -12.45 15.66
C LEU A 192 4.68 -13.75 16.33
N ASN A 193 5.84 -14.28 15.93
CA ASN A 193 6.40 -15.50 16.48
C ASN A 193 7.93 -15.50 16.45
N GLY A 194 8.58 -16.09 17.46
CA GLY A 194 10.05 -16.06 17.56
C GLY A 194 10.56 -14.62 17.74
N SER A 195 11.87 -14.39 17.88
CA SER A 195 12.38 -13.04 18.23
C SER A 195 12.04 -12.01 17.15
N CYS A 196 11.09 -11.12 17.47
CA CYS A 196 10.46 -10.14 16.59
C CYS A 196 10.27 -8.86 17.42
N ILE A 197 10.64 -7.71 16.87
CA ILE A 197 10.36 -6.40 17.49
C ILE A 197 9.87 -5.49 16.36
N PRO A 198 8.62 -5.65 15.88
CA PRO A 198 8.09 -4.79 14.85
C PRO A 198 7.94 -3.35 15.35
N ASP A 199 8.16 -2.38 14.47
CA ASP A 199 7.78 -0.99 14.72
C ASP A 199 6.35 -0.79 14.23
N LEU A 200 5.39 -0.73 15.16
CA LEU A 200 3.96 -0.56 14.87
C LEU A 200 3.51 0.91 14.87
N GLY A 201 4.47 1.83 14.75
CA GLY A 201 4.19 3.25 14.69
C GLY A 201 4.09 3.90 16.05
N THR A 202 4.03 5.23 15.99
CA THR A 202 3.95 6.11 17.15
C THR A 202 3.03 7.27 16.82
N ILE A 203 2.82 8.19 17.77
CA ILE A 203 2.14 9.46 17.47
C ILE A 203 2.86 10.29 16.39
N ALA A 204 4.17 10.12 16.22
CA ALA A 204 4.98 10.87 15.26
C ALA A 204 5.05 10.18 13.89
N THR A 205 5.08 8.84 13.88
CA THR A 205 5.27 8.03 12.66
C THR A 205 3.99 7.40 12.14
N GLU A 206 2.85 7.74 12.76
CA GLU A 206 1.53 7.20 12.47
C GLU A 206 1.36 5.73 12.91
N GLY A 207 0.39 5.49 13.80
CA GLY A 207 0.00 4.13 14.21
C GLY A 207 -0.76 3.40 13.10
N ASN A 208 -1.10 2.13 13.33
CA ASN A 208 -1.97 1.37 12.46
C ASN A 208 -3.40 1.32 13.01
N SER A 209 -4.35 0.98 12.15
CA SER A 209 -5.68 0.54 12.54
C SER A 209 -5.77 -0.98 12.47
N ILE A 210 -5.81 -1.66 13.61
CA ILE A 210 -5.80 -3.12 13.70
C ILE A 210 -7.02 -3.57 14.51
N TYR A 211 -8.09 -3.96 13.82
CA TYR A 211 -9.38 -4.23 14.47
C TYR A 211 -10.29 -5.14 13.66
N ASN A 212 -11.30 -5.76 14.29
CA ASN A 212 -12.28 -6.65 13.65
C ASN A 212 -11.66 -7.87 12.93
N ASN A 213 -10.51 -8.35 13.36
CA ASN A 213 -9.99 -9.65 12.91
C ASN A 213 -10.67 -10.79 13.69
N GLY A 214 -10.55 -12.05 13.28
CA GLY A 214 -11.36 -13.13 13.85
C GLY A 214 -10.95 -13.49 15.27
N THR A 215 -9.84 -14.21 15.40
CA THR A 215 -9.32 -14.69 16.70
C THR A 215 -8.73 -13.53 17.49
N TYR A 216 -7.71 -12.84 16.96
CA TYR A 216 -7.11 -11.67 17.60
C TYR A 216 -6.67 -10.62 16.58
N ASP A 217 -6.69 -9.35 16.98
CA ASP A 217 -6.13 -8.26 16.20
C ASP A 217 -4.59 -8.33 16.23
N ILE A 218 -4.00 -8.61 17.39
CA ILE A 218 -2.58 -8.95 17.53
C ILE A 218 -2.43 -10.26 18.32
N TYR A 219 -1.62 -11.18 17.80
CA TYR A 219 -1.07 -12.31 18.55
C TYR A 219 0.43 -12.10 18.74
N ASN A 220 0.87 -11.98 20.00
CA ASN A 220 2.26 -11.71 20.35
C ASN A 220 3.00 -12.96 20.85
N GLY A 221 3.41 -13.84 19.94
CA GLY A 221 4.22 -15.02 20.24
C GLY A 221 5.72 -14.73 20.39
N THR A 222 6.09 -13.52 20.83
CA THR A 222 7.49 -13.04 20.88
C THR A 222 7.78 -12.31 22.18
N GLU A 223 8.81 -11.47 22.20
CA GLU A 223 9.19 -10.57 23.29
C GLU A 223 8.17 -9.42 23.43
N ASP A 224 8.38 -8.53 24.41
CA ASP A 224 7.49 -7.39 24.59
C ASP A 224 7.54 -6.45 23.37
N ILE A 225 6.38 -5.96 22.96
CA ILE A 225 6.25 -5.05 21.81
C ILE A 225 5.44 -3.81 22.15
N SER A 226 5.74 -2.73 21.43
CA SER A 226 4.95 -1.48 21.51
C SER A 226 3.91 -1.46 20.40
N ALA A 227 2.63 -1.44 20.78
CA ALA A 227 1.49 -1.14 19.93
C ALA A 227 0.80 0.18 20.35
N LEU A 228 1.56 1.08 20.97
CA LEU A 228 1.08 2.39 21.40
C LEU A 228 0.51 3.18 20.21
N TYR A 229 -0.51 3.98 20.46
CA TYR A 229 -1.17 4.86 19.49
C TYR A 229 -1.84 4.15 18.30
N ASN A 230 -1.87 2.81 18.29
CA ASN A 230 -2.64 2.06 17.31
C ASN A 230 -4.14 2.13 17.63
N TYR A 231 -4.98 2.12 16.60
CA TYR A 231 -6.43 2.15 16.72
C TYR A 231 -7.01 0.73 16.69
N TRP A 232 -7.84 0.42 17.68
CA TRP A 232 -8.40 -0.92 17.95
C TRP A 232 -9.87 -1.05 17.53
N GLY A 233 -10.34 -0.16 16.65
CA GLY A 233 -11.72 -0.16 16.19
C GLY A 233 -12.66 0.63 17.11
N PRO A 234 -13.94 0.76 16.73
CA PRO A 234 -14.94 1.52 17.48
C PRO A 234 -15.46 0.74 18.70
N ILE A 235 -14.55 0.11 19.45
CA ILE A 235 -14.85 -0.67 20.66
C ILE A 235 -14.52 0.15 21.90
N GLY A 236 -15.21 -0.13 23.01
CA GLY A 236 -14.84 0.45 24.30
C GLY A 236 -13.47 -0.06 24.73
N HIS A 237 -12.64 0.79 25.34
CA HIS A 237 -11.25 0.44 25.68
C HIS A 237 -11.11 -0.82 26.57
N PHE A 238 -12.10 -1.13 27.39
CA PHE A 238 -12.16 -2.36 28.20
C PHE A 238 -12.23 -3.66 27.37
N MET A 239 -12.55 -3.56 26.07
CA MET A 239 -12.60 -4.70 25.15
C MET A 239 -11.27 -4.96 24.45
N ILE A 240 -10.35 -3.98 24.43
CA ILE A 240 -9.05 -4.07 23.73
C ILE A 240 -8.22 -5.27 24.22
N PRO A 241 -8.11 -5.58 25.53
CA PRO A 241 -7.37 -6.76 25.99
C PRO A 241 -7.85 -8.05 25.33
N GLY A 242 -9.16 -8.25 25.18
CA GLY A 242 -9.71 -9.46 24.53
C GLY A 242 -9.48 -9.53 23.02
N ARG A 243 -8.78 -8.55 22.44
CA ARG A 243 -8.38 -8.48 21.02
C ARG A 243 -6.89 -8.72 20.83
N ILE A 244 -6.15 -8.84 21.92
CA ILE A 244 -4.71 -9.07 21.96
C ILE A 244 -4.51 -10.45 22.60
N TYR A 245 -3.57 -11.23 22.08
CA TYR A 245 -3.11 -12.44 22.74
C TYR A 245 -1.64 -12.28 23.13
N ASP A 246 -1.38 -12.15 24.43
CA ASP A 246 -0.06 -11.82 24.96
C ASP A 246 0.18 -12.47 26.34
N VAL A 247 1.07 -11.89 27.15
CA VAL A 247 1.41 -12.36 28.50
C VAL A 247 0.19 -12.51 29.43
N ASP A 248 -0.87 -11.72 29.24
CA ASP A 248 -2.08 -11.81 30.06
C ASP A 248 -2.88 -13.09 29.75
N ASP A 249 -2.72 -13.66 28.56
CA ASP A 249 -3.34 -14.92 28.14
C ASP A 249 -2.45 -16.15 28.37
N ASP A 250 -1.13 -16.00 28.20
CA ASP A 250 -0.11 -17.04 28.35
C ASP A 250 1.18 -16.45 28.91
N ASP A 251 1.55 -16.85 30.13
CA ASP A 251 2.68 -16.29 30.91
C ASP A 251 4.07 -16.51 30.27
N GLY A 252 4.15 -17.33 29.22
CA GLY A 252 5.36 -17.54 28.42
C GLY A 252 5.55 -16.55 27.26
N LEU A 253 4.60 -15.65 27.03
CA LEU A 253 4.62 -14.68 25.93
C LEU A 253 5.03 -13.28 26.40
N GLY A 254 5.43 -12.43 25.46
CA GLY A 254 5.73 -11.02 25.73
C GLY A 254 4.47 -10.16 25.79
N GLU A 255 4.56 -9.03 26.50
CA GLU A 255 3.47 -8.06 26.67
C GLU A 255 3.27 -7.19 25.41
N VAL A 256 2.02 -6.84 25.10
CA VAL A 256 1.72 -5.82 24.10
C VAL A 256 1.37 -4.50 24.80
N PHE A 257 2.28 -3.54 24.75
CA PHE A 257 2.00 -2.20 25.28
C PHE A 257 1.13 -1.41 24.31
N TYR A 258 -0.17 -1.31 24.59
CA TYR A 258 -1.15 -0.61 23.74
C TYR A 258 -1.72 0.69 24.33
N VAL A 259 -1.28 1.10 25.54
CA VAL A 259 -1.75 2.32 26.22
C VAL A 259 -0.67 3.40 26.26
N PRO A 260 -0.91 4.61 25.71
CA PRO A 260 -2.17 5.09 25.13
C PRO A 260 -2.49 4.46 23.78
N TRP A 261 -3.78 4.39 23.44
CA TRP A 261 -4.28 3.89 22.15
C TRP A 261 -4.80 5.03 21.26
N GLY A 262 -4.93 4.78 19.95
CA GLY A 262 -5.50 5.72 18.98
C GLY A 262 -7.01 5.90 19.18
N ASN A 263 -7.52 7.13 19.05
CA ASN A 263 -8.93 7.47 19.33
C ASN A 263 -9.83 7.52 18.08
N ALA A 264 -9.27 7.33 16.89
CA ALA A 264 -10.00 7.26 15.63
C ALA A 264 -9.31 6.27 14.69
N SER A 265 -10.09 5.68 13.79
CA SER A 265 -9.49 4.94 12.68
C SER A 265 -8.59 5.88 11.91
N HIS A 266 -7.44 5.35 11.49
CA HIS A 266 -6.78 5.90 10.33
C HIS A 266 -7.81 5.83 9.21
N THR A 267 -8.27 7.00 8.76
CA THR A 267 -9.12 7.09 7.59
C THR A 267 -8.17 6.94 6.44
N LEU A 268 -8.06 5.71 5.91
CA LEU A 268 -7.51 5.52 4.57
C LEU A 268 -8.53 6.09 3.58
N ALA A 269 -8.69 7.41 3.60
CA ALA A 269 -9.07 8.09 2.39
C ALA A 269 -7.84 7.96 1.50
N LEU A 270 -7.97 7.23 0.41
CA LEU A 270 -7.03 7.27 -0.69
C LEU A 270 -7.02 8.68 -1.29
N THR A 271 -6.59 9.71 -0.57
CA THR A 271 -6.72 11.06 -1.10
C THR A 271 -5.74 12.12 -0.57
N GLN A 272 -4.54 11.76 -0.13
CA GLN A 272 -3.44 12.71 -0.33
C GLN A 272 -3.01 12.56 -1.79
N GLY A 273 -3.26 13.58 -2.61
CA GLY A 273 -2.72 13.58 -3.97
C GLY A 273 -1.20 13.72 -3.93
N ASP A 274 -0.54 13.48 -5.07
CA ASP A 274 0.85 13.90 -5.22
C ASP A 274 0.99 15.36 -4.74
N PRO A 275 2.10 15.74 -4.07
CA PRO A 275 2.25 17.10 -3.58
C PRO A 275 2.21 18.09 -4.74
N PRO A 276 1.51 19.24 -4.60
CA PRO A 276 1.60 20.30 -5.59
C PRO A 276 3.04 20.80 -5.69
N THR A 277 3.48 21.19 -6.89
CA THR A 277 4.87 21.63 -7.15
C THR A 277 4.95 23.15 -7.34
N ASP A 278 6.17 23.68 -7.37
CA ASP A 278 6.46 25.07 -7.77
C ASP A 278 5.70 26.14 -6.95
N LEU A 279 5.59 25.96 -5.63
CA LEU A 279 5.00 26.97 -4.75
C LEU A 279 5.79 28.30 -4.84
N LEU A 280 5.13 29.32 -5.39
CA LEU A 280 5.60 30.69 -5.48
C LEU A 280 4.88 31.57 -4.46
N ILE A 281 5.64 32.39 -3.76
CA ILE A 281 5.15 33.34 -2.75
C ILE A 281 5.48 34.76 -3.24
N SER A 282 4.48 35.62 -3.37
CA SER A 282 4.63 37.03 -3.70
C SER A 282 3.90 37.94 -2.71
N GLN A 283 4.26 39.21 -2.68
CA GLN A 283 3.59 40.22 -1.85
C GLN A 283 3.37 41.51 -2.63
N GLU A 284 2.17 42.06 -2.51
CA GLU A 284 1.81 43.37 -3.01
C GLU A 284 0.86 44.05 -2.01
N GLU A 285 1.18 45.30 -1.62
CA GLU A 285 0.34 46.13 -0.72
C GLU A 285 -0.12 45.45 0.58
N GLY A 286 0.72 44.59 1.17
CA GLY A 286 0.41 43.89 2.44
C GLY A 286 -0.44 42.63 2.29
N ILE A 287 -0.69 42.20 1.04
CA ILE A 287 -1.35 40.94 0.70
C ILE A 287 -0.27 39.94 0.28
N ILE A 288 -0.26 38.78 0.94
CA ILE A 288 0.56 37.62 0.57
C ILE A 288 -0.24 36.79 -0.43
N GLN A 289 0.37 36.46 -1.56
CA GLN A 289 -0.21 35.61 -2.58
C GLN A 289 0.63 34.34 -2.74
N LEU A 290 -0.02 33.19 -2.67
CA LEU A 290 0.54 31.87 -2.94
C LEU A 290 0.01 31.40 -4.30
N ASN A 291 0.89 30.89 -5.14
CA ASN A 291 0.54 30.24 -6.40
C ASN A 291 1.34 28.93 -6.50
N TRP A 292 0.73 27.86 -6.97
CA TRP A 292 1.39 26.56 -7.14
C TRP A 292 0.98 25.88 -8.45
N THR A 293 1.71 24.85 -8.85
CA THR A 293 1.33 23.95 -9.94
C THR A 293 0.38 22.88 -9.40
N ALA A 294 -0.72 22.62 -10.11
CA ALA A 294 -1.71 21.62 -9.71
C ALA A 294 -1.12 20.22 -9.63
N ALA A 295 -1.48 19.47 -8.58
CA ALA A 295 -1.27 18.03 -8.52
C ALA A 295 -2.24 17.29 -9.46
N PRO A 296 -1.82 16.20 -10.14
CA PRO A 296 -2.59 15.54 -11.20
C PRO A 296 -4.02 15.10 -10.85
N ASP A 297 -4.28 14.78 -9.58
CA ASP A 297 -5.55 14.23 -9.10
C ASP A 297 -6.23 15.09 -8.01
N ALA A 298 -5.70 16.27 -7.70
CA ALA A 298 -6.27 17.12 -6.64
C ALA A 298 -7.67 17.63 -7.01
N THR A 299 -8.63 17.36 -6.13
CA THR A 299 -9.98 17.93 -6.17
C THR A 299 -10.04 19.28 -5.48
N PHE A 300 -9.30 19.45 -4.38
CA PHE A 300 -9.10 20.74 -3.72
C PHE A 300 -7.77 20.75 -2.95
N TYR A 301 -7.41 21.90 -2.41
CA TYR A 301 -6.22 22.08 -1.60
C TYR A 301 -6.55 22.59 -0.20
N GLU A 302 -5.70 22.26 0.75
CA GLU A 302 -5.66 22.87 2.07
C GLU A 302 -4.36 23.65 2.23
N VAL A 303 -4.46 24.83 2.84
CA VAL A 303 -3.34 25.74 3.05
C VAL A 303 -3.05 25.83 4.53
N TYR A 304 -1.80 25.59 4.89
CA TYR A 304 -1.32 25.64 6.26
C TYR A 304 -0.27 26.71 6.42
N THR A 305 -0.27 27.37 7.59
CA THR A 305 0.76 28.34 7.97
C THR A 305 1.35 28.06 9.34
N CYS A 306 2.65 28.31 9.51
CA CYS A 306 3.31 28.23 10.81
C CYS A 306 4.35 29.34 10.99
N SER A 307 4.64 29.73 12.24
CA SER A 307 5.77 30.62 12.55
C SER A 307 7.13 29.91 12.57
N HIS A 308 7.14 28.58 12.64
CA HIS A 308 8.34 27.73 12.70
C HIS A 308 8.08 26.43 11.91
N PRO A 309 8.86 26.10 10.88
CA PRO A 309 8.58 24.93 10.07
C PRO A 309 9.01 23.67 10.84
N ASP A 310 8.14 22.67 10.93
CA ASP A 310 8.49 21.30 11.27
C ASP A 310 7.97 20.35 10.18
N THR A 311 8.53 19.14 10.15
CA THR A 311 8.16 18.10 9.17
C THR A 311 6.82 17.43 9.47
N MET A 312 6.25 17.70 10.64
CA MET A 312 4.97 17.16 11.10
C MET A 312 3.94 18.28 11.07
N LEU A 313 2.71 18.08 10.58
CA LEU A 313 1.68 19.14 10.56
C LEU A 313 1.26 19.66 11.96
N THR A 314 1.87 19.19 13.04
CA THR A 314 1.53 19.49 14.43
C THR A 314 1.77 20.94 14.86
N SER A 315 2.76 21.64 14.28
CA SER A 315 2.95 23.07 14.55
C SER A 315 2.16 23.97 13.60
N TRP A 316 1.57 23.39 12.55
CA TRP A 316 0.94 24.12 11.46
C TRP A 316 -0.53 24.42 11.77
N THR A 317 -0.93 25.67 11.51
CA THR A 317 -2.33 26.10 11.61
C THR A 317 -2.97 26.06 10.22
N GLN A 318 -4.12 25.38 10.09
CA GLN A 318 -4.89 25.38 8.85
C GLN A 318 -5.44 26.79 8.60
N ALA A 319 -4.97 27.41 7.52
CA ALA A 319 -5.32 28.76 7.14
C ALA A 319 -6.46 28.81 6.10
N ALA A 320 -6.60 27.75 5.30
CA ALA A 320 -7.75 27.52 4.43
C ALA A 320 -7.96 26.03 4.15
N THR A 321 -9.20 25.66 3.86
CA THR A 321 -9.63 24.35 3.37
C THR A 321 -10.53 24.55 2.15
N GLU A 322 -10.72 23.49 1.35
CA GLU A 322 -11.53 23.52 0.11
C GLU A 322 -11.10 24.60 -0.89
N VAL A 323 -9.79 24.80 -1.07
CA VAL A 323 -9.27 25.72 -2.10
C VAL A 323 -9.27 25.00 -3.44
N TYR A 324 -10.19 25.35 -4.33
CA TYR A 324 -10.35 24.69 -5.63
C TYR A 324 -9.42 25.23 -6.73
N ASP A 325 -8.85 26.42 -6.53
CA ASP A 325 -7.90 27.03 -7.45
C ASP A 325 -6.45 26.74 -7.03
N THR A 326 -5.49 26.95 -7.94
CA THR A 326 -4.05 26.82 -7.64
C THR A 326 -3.42 28.09 -7.07
N ASN A 327 -4.24 28.92 -6.42
CA ASN A 327 -3.81 30.15 -5.80
C ASN A 327 -4.62 30.44 -4.52
N TRP A 328 -3.99 31.13 -3.57
CA TRP A 328 -4.63 31.57 -2.34
C TRP A 328 -3.95 32.84 -1.81
N SER A 329 -4.68 33.71 -1.13
CA SER A 329 -4.12 34.94 -0.57
C SER A 329 -4.64 35.28 0.81
N LYS A 330 -3.81 35.97 1.59
CA LYS A 330 -4.18 36.52 2.90
C LYS A 330 -3.47 37.85 3.16
N THR A 331 -4.06 38.70 4.01
CA THR A 331 -3.34 39.85 4.55
C THR A 331 -2.29 39.38 5.56
N GLY A 332 -1.05 39.83 5.45
CA GLY A 332 0.01 39.40 6.37
C GLY A 332 1.42 39.86 5.99
N ASP A 333 2.39 39.45 6.81
CA ASP A 333 3.83 39.63 6.58
C ASP A 333 4.49 38.27 6.26
N PRO A 334 4.94 38.03 5.01
CA PRO A 334 5.45 36.73 4.60
C PRO A 334 6.82 36.40 5.22
N LEU A 335 7.52 37.38 5.80
CA LEU A 335 8.84 37.18 6.42
C LEU A 335 8.77 36.55 7.83
N LYS A 336 7.58 36.19 8.30
CA LYS A 336 7.36 35.63 9.65
C LYS A 336 6.63 34.29 9.66
N GLU A 337 6.32 33.74 8.48
CA GLU A 337 5.48 32.55 8.37
C GLU A 337 5.97 31.63 7.24
N PHE A 338 5.81 30.33 7.46
CA PHE A 338 6.03 29.25 6.51
C PHE A 338 4.68 28.79 5.96
N TYR A 339 4.68 28.22 4.76
CA TYR A 339 3.48 27.79 4.05
C TYR A 339 3.63 26.34 3.58
N PHE A 340 2.56 25.56 3.76
CA PHE A 340 2.47 24.18 3.28
C PHE A 340 1.11 24.00 2.58
N ILE A 341 1.15 23.41 1.38
CA ILE A 341 -0.04 23.16 0.57
C ILE A 341 -0.24 21.66 0.47
N LEU A 342 -1.41 21.22 0.90
CA LEU A 342 -1.82 19.82 0.85
C LEU A 342 -2.82 19.65 -0.29
N SER A 343 -2.55 18.72 -1.21
CA SER A 343 -3.50 18.29 -2.24
C SER A 343 -4.44 17.23 -1.68
N ILE A 344 -5.74 17.44 -1.85
CA ILE A 344 -6.78 16.50 -1.47
C ILE A 344 -7.44 15.96 -2.73
N ILE A 345 -7.49 14.65 -2.88
CA ILE A 345 -8.32 13.98 -3.88
C ILE A 345 -9.74 13.85 -3.28
N GLY A 346 -10.78 14.06 -4.07
CA GLY A 346 -12.17 13.80 -3.65
C GLY A 346 -12.57 12.39 -4.04
N GLU A 347 -13.39 11.74 -3.22
CA GLU A 347 -14.15 10.55 -3.65
C GLU A 347 -15.21 10.89 -4.71
#